data_AF-A0A938Z1V5-F1
#
_entry.id   AF-A0A938Z1V5-F1
#
_cell.length_a   1.000
_cell.length_b   1.000
_cell.length_c   1.000
_cell.angle_alpha   90.00
_cell.angle_beta   90.00
_cell.angle_gamma   90.00
#
_symmetry.space_group_name_H-M   'P 1'
#
loop_
_entity.id
_entity.type
_entity.pdbx_description
1 polymer ?
#
loop_
_entity_poly.entity_id
_entity_poly.type
_entity_poly.pdbx_seq_one_letter_code
_entity_poly.pdbx_strand_id
1 'polypeptide(L)'
;VDLNGDPDNFWNPLSYQLSGQNFTQIVSPQPGEPFSNEFNSTTFRGGNAYTRFSANNYPPMIQHLVTPTNADKTFYAKAVVPYEYTGSIRDAWEGEVWVEVALKDEAGNQLETQWLSSKSSVDVFGEVHDGVIAWTRDDFFKTGQRFEVLRAHRGVDPTMEDVDDSIFIHATEESIAALPDAVVVDVRPPTGLQVAEDQVFNERTTTVSGIMDFHSPQDDQPKERVAIYASTAQGLIRDASGDPYVITLDAEQGNAVPWQYQLPRRLDPEEDVYIEFYAKDFANDRYDDFVGTLPDTTTTEPNGQLGSSNPSASDYEDYLGYRDAIGDDRFPPALSFEVTSIRPSDPSITLRVPQSFDRDEEGNPIITVGNQLILRTIVESNDARNSGKDDIENAVVTLDISPNLLTFLNVDALVYQDNVASASLSGDRITIHLERPIAPGDRIEWNLTARVDEQAAAGNGLTPVTINGRVSGNQPETENILVGEDSLTLQTGTRAVTGELINLAVHNNQLQIFYSNLSTFDVYMDGTFYRTYNVQQRPVTDSVTLDIPVHDIRNLISVRYKDENGADRVSYWNNIWDFID
;
A
#
# COMPACT_ATOMS: atom_id res chain seq x y z
N VAL A 1 1.94 42.32 -40.00
CA VAL A 1 2.57 43.02 -38.86
C VAL A 1 1.62 42.87 -37.70
N ASP A 2 2.09 42.24 -36.63
CA ASP A 2 1.37 42.26 -35.37
C ASP A 2 1.54 43.66 -34.78
N LEU A 3 0.43 44.40 -34.63
CA LEU A 3 0.48 45.77 -34.09
C LEU A 3 0.51 45.79 -32.57
N ASN A 4 0.36 44.64 -31.93
CA ASN A 4 0.32 44.47 -30.49
C ASN A 4 1.61 43.86 -29.91
N GLY A 5 2.47 43.27 -30.76
CA GLY A 5 3.78 42.75 -30.35
C GLY A 5 4.84 43.83 -30.11
N ASP A 6 6.05 43.38 -29.78
CA ASP A 6 7.20 44.24 -29.55
C ASP A 6 7.58 45.07 -30.78
N PRO A 7 8.11 46.29 -30.58
CA PRO A 7 8.51 47.14 -31.69
C PRO A 7 9.76 46.59 -32.40
N ASP A 8 9.70 46.51 -33.74
CA ASP A 8 10.85 46.11 -34.57
C ASP A 8 12.06 47.07 -34.43
N ASN A 9 11.82 48.31 -33.97
CA ASN A 9 12.85 49.33 -33.79
C ASN A 9 12.55 50.16 -32.53
N PHE A 10 13.57 50.34 -31.69
CA PHE A 10 13.53 51.23 -30.53
C PHE A 10 14.58 52.33 -30.69
N TRP A 11 14.22 53.57 -30.31
CA TRP A 11 15.12 54.71 -30.28
C TRP A 11 15.09 55.33 -28.89
N ASN A 12 16.26 55.77 -28.43
CA ASN A 12 16.37 56.50 -27.16
C ASN A 12 15.42 57.70 -27.15
N PRO A 13 14.88 58.08 -25.97
CA PRO A 13 14.10 59.30 -25.84
C PRO A 13 14.86 60.48 -26.47
N LEU A 14 14.28 61.06 -27.50
CA LEU A 14 14.89 62.12 -28.28
C LEU A 14 13.88 63.23 -28.48
N SER A 15 14.32 64.47 -28.38
CA SER A 15 13.52 65.61 -28.84
C SER A 15 13.65 65.68 -30.36
N TYR A 16 12.54 65.70 -31.09
CA TYR A 16 12.56 65.79 -32.54
C TYR A 16 11.45 66.67 -33.10
N GLN A 17 11.68 67.15 -34.31
CA GLN A 17 10.64 67.64 -35.19
C GLN A 17 10.61 66.76 -36.45
N LEU A 18 9.41 66.43 -36.93
CA LEU A 18 9.22 65.72 -38.20
C LEU A 18 9.08 66.71 -39.34
N SER A 19 9.72 66.42 -40.46
CA SER A 19 9.65 67.24 -41.69
C SER A 19 9.56 66.38 -42.94
N GLY A 20 9.27 67.02 -44.08
CA GLY A 20 9.04 66.35 -45.37
C GLY A 20 7.61 65.83 -45.55
N GLN A 21 7.26 65.46 -46.79
CA GLN A 21 5.97 64.86 -47.11
C GLN A 21 5.89 63.46 -46.48
N ASN A 22 4.81 63.17 -45.74
CA ASN A 22 4.62 61.93 -44.98
C ASN A 22 5.69 61.65 -43.92
N PHE A 23 6.23 62.71 -43.28
CA PHE A 23 7.20 62.59 -42.19
C PHE A 23 8.43 61.76 -42.57
N THR A 24 8.99 61.99 -43.76
CA THR A 24 10.14 61.21 -44.26
C THR A 24 11.45 61.55 -43.59
N GLN A 25 11.52 62.61 -42.78
CA GLN A 25 12.73 63.04 -42.08
C GLN A 25 12.47 63.46 -40.63
N ILE A 26 13.32 62.99 -39.72
CA ILE A 26 13.49 63.52 -38.36
C ILE A 26 14.58 64.60 -38.38
N VAL A 27 14.31 65.75 -37.77
CA VAL A 27 15.28 66.82 -37.53
C VAL A 27 15.41 67.07 -36.02
N SER A 28 16.63 67.24 -35.51
CA SER A 28 16.86 67.58 -34.10
C SER A 28 16.54 69.05 -33.86
N PRO A 29 15.68 69.41 -32.89
CA PRO A 29 15.49 70.78 -32.45
C PRO A 29 16.66 71.28 -31.59
N GLN A 30 17.54 70.39 -31.10
CA GLN A 30 18.68 70.71 -30.23
C GLN A 30 20.01 70.59 -31.01
N PRO A 31 20.75 71.71 -31.22
CA PRO A 31 22.07 71.67 -31.83
C PRO A 31 23.06 70.91 -30.94
N GLY A 32 23.65 69.82 -31.47
CA GLY A 32 24.67 69.02 -30.76
C GLY A 32 24.23 67.63 -30.31
N GLU A 33 22.93 67.32 -30.39
CA GLU A 33 22.45 65.95 -30.18
C GLU A 33 22.71 65.10 -31.44
N PRO A 34 23.36 63.93 -31.33
CA PRO A 34 23.98 63.25 -32.46
C PRO A 34 22.96 62.36 -33.15
N PHE A 35 22.17 62.92 -34.08
CA PHE A 35 21.84 62.07 -35.22
C PHE A 35 23.15 61.88 -35.99
N SER A 36 23.60 60.63 -36.14
CA SER A 36 24.58 60.34 -37.18
C SER A 36 24.00 60.87 -38.50
N ASN A 37 24.85 61.38 -39.41
CA ASN A 37 24.39 61.87 -40.72
C ASN A 37 23.58 60.81 -41.49
N GLU A 38 23.65 59.55 -41.06
CA GLU A 38 22.99 58.39 -41.64
C GLU A 38 21.66 58.03 -40.96
N PHE A 39 21.31 58.56 -39.78
CA PHE A 39 20.13 58.14 -38.99
C PHE A 39 18.83 58.13 -39.81
N ASN A 40 18.58 59.17 -40.59
CA ASN A 40 17.39 59.23 -41.46
C ASN A 40 17.39 58.17 -42.58
N SER A 41 18.57 57.71 -43.01
CA SER A 41 18.73 56.71 -44.08
C SER A 41 18.91 55.27 -43.57
N THR A 42 19.40 55.08 -42.34
CA THR A 42 19.76 53.75 -41.81
C THR A 42 18.79 53.30 -40.72
N THR A 43 18.44 54.19 -39.81
CA THR A 43 17.61 53.92 -38.63
C THR A 43 16.16 54.31 -38.87
N PHE A 44 15.85 55.60 -39.11
CA PHE A 44 14.47 56.06 -39.30
C PHE A 44 13.89 55.66 -40.66
N ARG A 45 14.58 55.79 -41.80
CA ARG A 45 14.09 55.39 -43.14
C ARG A 45 12.75 56.02 -43.60
N GLY A 46 12.24 57.00 -42.85
CA GLY A 46 11.00 57.74 -43.13
C GLY A 46 9.74 57.14 -42.49
N GLY A 47 8.73 57.98 -42.24
CA GLY A 47 7.47 57.58 -41.57
C GLY A 47 6.77 56.36 -42.18
N ASN A 48 6.83 56.20 -43.51
CA ASN A 48 6.21 55.07 -44.21
C ASN A 48 6.92 53.72 -44.00
N ALA A 49 8.12 53.71 -43.40
CA ALA A 49 8.81 52.47 -43.06
C ALA A 49 8.21 51.75 -41.85
N TYR A 50 7.30 52.40 -41.10
CA TYR A 50 6.66 51.85 -39.91
C TYR A 50 5.16 51.80 -40.07
N THR A 51 4.57 50.76 -39.48
CA THR A 51 3.12 50.61 -39.45
C THR A 51 2.49 51.34 -38.25
N ARG A 52 3.29 51.65 -37.22
CA ARG A 52 2.89 52.37 -35.99
C ARG A 52 4.11 53.07 -35.39
N PHE A 53 3.87 54.24 -34.79
CA PHE A 53 4.83 54.96 -33.95
C PHE A 53 4.28 55.11 -32.55
N SER A 54 5.13 54.96 -31.54
CA SER A 54 4.79 55.23 -30.15
C SER A 54 5.90 56.05 -29.53
N ALA A 55 5.56 57.27 -29.09
CA ALA A 55 6.45 58.12 -28.32
C ALA A 55 5.80 58.35 -26.96
N ASN A 56 6.50 57.97 -25.91
CA ASN A 56 5.95 57.96 -24.57
C ASN A 56 7.06 58.28 -23.57
N ASN A 57 6.85 59.31 -22.76
CA ASN A 57 7.76 59.75 -21.70
C ASN A 57 7.23 59.48 -20.29
N TYR A 58 6.20 58.65 -20.13
CA TYR A 58 5.71 58.25 -18.81
C TYR A 58 6.71 57.32 -18.13
N PRO A 59 6.89 57.49 -16.80
CA PRO A 59 7.73 56.60 -16.01
C PRO A 59 7.15 55.17 -15.98
N PRO A 60 8.01 54.14 -15.90
CA PRO A 60 7.52 52.79 -15.70
C PRO A 60 6.94 52.64 -14.29
N MET A 61 6.04 51.68 -14.14
CA MET A 61 5.56 51.20 -12.85
C MET A 61 5.92 49.73 -12.72
N ILE A 62 6.41 49.34 -11.56
CA ILE A 62 6.67 47.94 -11.24
C ILE A 62 5.51 47.41 -10.40
N GLN A 63 5.15 46.16 -10.62
CA GLN A 63 4.15 45.43 -9.86
C GLN A 63 4.72 44.04 -9.56
N HIS A 64 4.39 43.45 -8.42
CA HIS A 64 4.72 42.05 -8.19
C HIS A 64 3.82 41.18 -9.07
N LEU A 65 4.42 40.21 -9.75
CA LEU A 65 3.67 39.31 -10.62
C LEU A 65 3.16 38.10 -9.82
N VAL A 66 4.04 37.53 -8.99
CA VAL A 66 3.74 36.38 -8.13
C VAL A 66 4.50 36.48 -6.83
N THR A 67 3.92 35.94 -5.76
CA THR A 67 4.64 35.78 -4.48
C THR A 67 5.68 34.65 -4.62
N PRO A 68 6.97 34.92 -4.36
CA PRO A 68 8.02 33.90 -4.41
C PRO A 68 7.92 32.96 -3.20
N THR A 69 8.45 31.76 -3.35
CA THR A 69 8.45 30.72 -2.33
C THR A 69 9.79 30.00 -2.25
N ASN A 70 10.00 29.22 -1.20
CA ASN A 70 11.24 28.47 -1.00
C ASN A 70 11.44 27.25 -1.91
N ALA A 71 10.52 27.05 -2.86
CA ALA A 71 10.60 26.05 -3.91
C ALA A 71 10.69 26.69 -5.32
N ASP A 72 10.90 28.00 -5.37
CA ASP A 72 11.27 28.74 -6.58
C ASP A 72 12.79 28.97 -6.63
N LYS A 73 13.29 28.99 -7.87
CA LYS A 73 14.60 29.52 -8.24
C LYS A 73 14.50 30.84 -8.99
N THR A 74 13.29 31.20 -9.45
CA THR A 74 13.06 32.43 -10.22
C THR A 74 12.08 33.37 -9.51
N PHE A 75 12.51 34.61 -9.29
CA PHE A 75 11.65 35.71 -8.86
C PHE A 75 11.06 36.40 -10.09
N TYR A 76 9.76 36.70 -10.04
CA TYR A 76 9.05 37.36 -11.12
C TYR A 76 8.33 38.62 -10.65
N ALA A 77 8.57 39.73 -11.34
CA ALA A 77 7.82 40.97 -11.25
C ALA A 77 7.32 41.38 -12.64
N LYS A 78 6.45 42.39 -12.70
CA LYS A 78 5.88 42.93 -13.92
C LYS A 78 6.19 44.41 -14.04
N ALA A 79 6.74 44.80 -15.18
CA ALA A 79 6.92 46.19 -15.57
C ALA A 79 5.79 46.61 -16.52
N VAL A 80 5.12 47.71 -16.19
CA VAL A 80 4.07 48.31 -17.02
C VAL A 80 4.38 49.77 -17.32
N VAL A 81 3.88 50.25 -18.45
CA VAL A 81 4.07 51.61 -18.93
C VAL A 81 2.70 52.23 -19.27
N PRO A 82 2.34 53.38 -18.68
CA PRO A 82 1.10 54.08 -19.03
C PRO A 82 1.13 54.58 -20.47
N TYR A 83 0.05 54.44 -21.25
CA TYR A 83 -0.05 55.06 -22.58
C TYR A 83 -0.31 56.58 -22.51
N GLU A 84 -1.02 57.03 -21.47
CA GLU A 84 -1.43 58.42 -21.27
C GLU A 84 -1.59 58.74 -19.77
N TYR A 85 -1.52 60.02 -19.42
CA TYR A 85 -1.46 60.54 -18.04
C TYR A 85 -2.62 60.09 -17.13
N THR A 86 -3.77 59.67 -17.68
CA THR A 86 -4.95 59.22 -16.93
C THR A 86 -5.61 57.97 -17.51
N GLY A 87 -4.88 57.16 -18.29
CA GLY A 87 -5.49 56.14 -19.14
C GLY A 87 -4.90 54.74 -19.00
N SER A 88 -5.02 53.97 -20.08
CA SER A 88 -4.65 52.55 -20.14
C SER A 88 -3.14 52.35 -19.91
N ILE A 89 -2.80 51.34 -19.12
CA ILE A 89 -1.44 50.81 -18.98
C ILE A 89 -1.22 49.68 -19.99
N ARG A 90 0.03 49.48 -20.42
CA ARG A 90 0.46 48.29 -21.14
C ARG A 90 1.64 47.63 -20.45
N ASP A 91 1.86 46.38 -20.81
CA ASP A 91 3.08 45.67 -20.45
C ASP A 91 4.28 46.34 -21.13
N ALA A 92 5.40 46.41 -20.41
CA ALA A 92 6.65 46.89 -20.97
C ALA A 92 7.09 45.98 -22.12
N TRP A 93 7.64 46.56 -23.17
CA TRP A 93 8.24 45.78 -24.25
C TRP A 93 9.56 45.15 -23.80
N GLU A 94 10.03 44.14 -24.53
CA GLU A 94 11.34 43.55 -24.27
C GLU A 94 12.46 44.61 -24.30
N GLY A 95 13.26 44.67 -23.24
CA GLY A 95 14.38 45.60 -23.10
C GLY A 95 14.02 47.07 -22.87
N GLU A 96 12.73 47.41 -22.77
CA GLU A 96 12.28 48.80 -22.59
C GLU A 96 12.49 49.32 -21.16
N VAL A 97 12.20 48.48 -20.16
CA VAL A 97 12.29 48.82 -18.74
C VAL A 97 13.42 48.04 -18.10
N TRP A 98 14.22 48.73 -17.30
CA TRP A 98 15.29 48.16 -16.49
C TRP A 98 14.98 48.40 -15.02
N VAL A 99 15.19 47.36 -14.20
CA VAL A 99 14.85 47.36 -12.78
C VAL A 99 16.04 46.86 -11.97
N GLU A 100 16.43 47.62 -10.95
CA GLU A 100 17.42 47.21 -9.96
C GLU A 100 16.68 46.55 -8.79
N VAL A 101 16.91 45.24 -8.62
CA VAL A 101 16.29 44.45 -7.56
C VAL A 101 17.37 44.03 -6.57
N ALA A 102 17.10 44.20 -5.27
CA ALA A 102 17.92 43.70 -4.19
C ALA A 102 17.28 42.46 -3.56
N LEU A 103 18.11 41.42 -3.34
CA LEU A 103 17.76 40.29 -2.49
C LEU A 103 18.30 40.57 -1.08
N LYS A 104 17.42 40.53 -0.08
CA LYS A 104 17.73 40.72 1.33
C LYS A 104 17.45 39.46 2.14
N ASP A 105 18.20 39.27 3.22
CA ASP A 105 17.89 38.26 4.23
C ASP A 105 16.66 38.66 5.08
N GLU A 106 16.21 37.77 5.96
CA GLU A 106 15.05 38.02 6.83
C GLU A 106 15.25 39.23 7.77
N ALA A 107 16.51 39.50 8.16
CA ALA A 107 16.87 40.63 9.01
C ALA A 107 16.98 41.96 8.23
N GLY A 108 16.82 41.93 6.91
CA GLY A 108 16.87 43.09 6.03
C GLY A 108 18.28 43.46 5.53
N ASN A 109 19.30 42.62 5.76
CA ASN A 109 20.63 42.83 5.21
C ASN A 109 20.64 42.48 3.72
N GLN A 110 21.24 43.35 2.92
CA GLN A 110 21.38 43.12 1.48
C GLN A 110 22.40 42.01 1.21
N LEU A 111 21.93 40.96 0.53
CA LEU A 111 22.74 39.83 0.08
C LEU A 111 23.30 40.07 -1.31
N GLU A 112 22.44 40.55 -2.23
CA GLU A 112 22.79 40.73 -3.64
C GLU A 112 21.93 41.81 -4.31
N THR A 113 22.40 42.35 -5.43
CA THR A 113 21.67 43.31 -6.27
C THR A 113 21.94 43.05 -7.73
N GLN A 114 20.89 43.14 -8.55
CA GLN A 114 20.99 42.90 -9.98
C GLN A 114 20.09 43.85 -10.78
N TRP A 115 20.61 44.33 -11.90
CA TRP A 115 19.83 44.99 -12.94
C TRP A 115 19.21 43.97 -13.89
N LEU A 116 17.91 44.08 -14.11
CA LEU A 116 17.09 43.15 -14.89
C LEU A 116 16.27 43.93 -15.91
N SER A 117 16.22 43.46 -17.15
CA SER A 117 15.38 44.04 -18.20
C SER A 117 14.02 43.36 -18.28
N SER A 118 13.02 44.09 -18.78
CA SER A 118 11.70 43.55 -19.14
C SER A 118 11.83 42.56 -20.29
N LYS A 119 11.08 41.45 -20.20
CA LYS A 119 11.03 40.36 -21.18
C LYS A 119 9.60 40.17 -21.67
N SER A 120 9.47 39.69 -22.90
CA SER A 120 8.18 39.32 -23.51
C SER A 120 8.05 37.81 -23.60
N SER A 121 6.81 37.31 -23.65
CA SER A 121 6.47 35.89 -23.82
C SER A 121 7.16 34.95 -22.81
N VAL A 122 7.23 35.38 -21.54
CA VAL A 122 7.78 34.57 -20.46
C VAL A 122 6.70 33.66 -19.90
N ASP A 123 6.96 32.35 -19.87
CA ASP A 123 6.14 31.38 -19.17
C ASP A 123 6.38 31.50 -17.66
N VAL A 124 5.33 31.89 -16.93
CA VAL A 124 5.29 31.94 -15.47
C VAL A 124 4.23 30.93 -15.02
N PHE A 125 4.70 29.73 -14.69
CA PHE A 125 3.88 28.64 -14.15
C PHE A 125 2.73 28.19 -15.07
N GLY A 126 2.97 28.12 -16.37
CA GLY A 126 2.01 27.67 -17.38
C GLY A 126 1.22 28.80 -18.05
N GLU A 127 1.38 30.04 -17.57
CA GLU A 127 0.78 31.24 -18.17
C GLU A 127 1.86 32.11 -18.82
N VAL A 128 1.62 32.55 -20.06
CA VAL A 128 2.57 33.39 -20.79
C VAL A 128 2.27 34.86 -20.53
N HIS A 129 3.27 35.62 -20.09
CA HIS A 129 3.17 37.04 -19.77
C HIS A 129 4.21 37.89 -20.51
N ASP A 130 3.86 39.15 -20.77
CA ASP A 130 4.74 40.19 -21.29
C ASP A 130 5.13 41.20 -20.19
N GLY A 131 6.21 41.95 -20.43
CA GLY A 131 6.75 42.93 -19.49
C GLY A 131 7.32 42.31 -18.22
N VAL A 132 7.75 41.05 -18.25
CA VAL A 132 8.20 40.31 -17.08
C VAL A 132 9.64 40.65 -16.71
N ILE A 133 9.87 40.92 -15.43
CA ILE A 133 11.19 41.03 -14.81
C ILE A 133 11.45 39.69 -14.12
N ALA A 134 12.48 38.96 -14.55
CA ALA A 134 12.78 37.62 -14.04
C ALA A 134 14.22 37.51 -13.54
N TRP A 135 14.40 37.13 -12.28
CA TRP A 135 15.71 36.84 -11.67
C TRP A 135 15.80 35.35 -11.30
N THR A 136 16.53 34.58 -12.10
CA THR A 136 16.79 33.15 -11.87
C THR A 136 18.11 32.94 -11.13
N ARG A 137 18.11 32.03 -10.15
CA ARG A 137 19.29 31.57 -9.41
C ARG A 137 19.55 30.08 -9.62
N ASP A 138 20.74 29.63 -9.26
CA ASP A 138 21.09 28.20 -9.26
C ASP A 138 20.41 27.46 -8.08
N ASP A 139 20.35 28.12 -6.92
CA ASP A 139 19.77 27.61 -5.68
C ASP A 139 18.35 28.15 -5.47
N PHE A 140 17.54 27.37 -4.74
CA PHE A 140 16.21 27.81 -4.29
C PHE A 140 16.30 28.98 -3.32
N PHE A 141 15.26 29.82 -3.32
CA PHE A 141 15.14 30.86 -2.30
C PHE A 141 14.93 30.27 -0.91
N LYS A 142 15.29 31.05 0.11
CA LYS A 142 15.04 30.71 1.51
C LYS A 142 13.83 31.48 2.03
N THR A 143 13.02 30.81 2.84
CA THR A 143 11.89 31.42 3.56
C THR A 143 12.33 32.69 4.27
N GLY A 144 11.52 33.75 4.19
CA GLY A 144 11.77 35.01 4.87
C GLY A 144 12.73 35.96 4.14
N GLN A 145 13.46 35.50 3.11
CA GLN A 145 14.17 36.39 2.20
C GLN A 145 13.21 37.35 1.50
N ARG A 146 13.72 38.51 1.06
CA ARG A 146 12.91 39.58 0.48
C ARG A 146 13.51 40.11 -0.80
N PHE A 147 12.65 40.32 -1.79
CA PHE A 147 12.99 41.07 -3.00
C PHE A 147 12.45 42.48 -2.89
N GLU A 148 13.36 43.46 -2.95
CA GLU A 148 13.05 44.88 -2.93
C GLU A 148 13.46 45.51 -4.25
N VAL A 149 12.53 46.23 -4.87
CA VAL A 149 12.84 47.04 -6.04
C VAL A 149 13.47 48.33 -5.55
N LEU A 150 14.74 48.58 -5.88
CA LEU A 150 15.45 49.78 -5.48
C LEU A 150 15.20 50.94 -6.46
N ARG A 151 15.24 50.63 -7.76
CA ARG A 151 15.12 51.60 -8.85
C ARG A 151 14.51 50.94 -10.07
N ALA A 152 13.87 51.75 -10.91
CA ALA A 152 13.46 51.32 -12.24
C ALA A 152 13.51 52.51 -13.20
N HIS A 153 13.81 52.26 -14.47
CA HIS A 153 13.75 53.28 -15.51
C HIS A 153 13.41 52.69 -16.88
N ARG A 154 12.94 53.55 -17.77
CA ARG A 154 12.83 53.26 -19.21
C ARG A 154 14.02 53.83 -19.94
N GLY A 155 14.57 53.06 -20.87
CA GLY A 155 15.73 53.48 -21.67
C GLY A 155 16.67 52.33 -21.95
N VAL A 156 17.95 52.64 -22.07
CA VAL A 156 19.00 51.65 -22.34
C VAL A 156 19.47 50.95 -21.06
N ASP A 157 20.22 49.87 -21.25
CA ASP A 157 20.90 49.15 -20.20
C ASP A 157 21.80 50.10 -19.37
N PRO A 158 21.54 50.23 -18.05
CA PRO A 158 22.32 51.12 -17.19
C PRO A 158 23.74 50.64 -16.94
N THR A 159 24.08 49.40 -17.31
CA THR A 159 25.40 48.83 -17.11
C THR A 159 26.35 49.06 -18.29
N MET A 160 25.86 49.64 -19.38
CA MET A 160 26.68 50.00 -20.54
C MET A 160 27.66 51.14 -20.20
N GLU A 161 28.86 51.05 -20.78
CA GLU A 161 29.87 52.11 -20.67
C GLU A 161 29.38 53.39 -21.37
N ASP A 162 29.70 54.56 -20.79
CA ASP A 162 29.38 55.90 -21.32
C ASP A 162 27.88 56.27 -21.46
N VAL A 163 26.99 55.63 -20.69
CA VAL A 163 25.57 56.05 -20.60
C VAL A 163 25.38 57.17 -19.57
N ASP A 164 24.76 58.27 -19.99
CA ASP A 164 24.36 59.37 -19.11
C ASP A 164 22.95 59.13 -18.56
N ASP A 165 22.80 59.19 -17.23
CA ASP A 165 21.55 59.03 -16.49
C ASP A 165 20.44 59.98 -16.98
N SER A 166 20.82 61.12 -17.57
CA SER A 166 19.88 62.11 -18.12
C SER A 166 18.99 61.60 -19.25
N ILE A 167 19.33 60.47 -19.89
CA ILE A 167 18.54 59.87 -20.96
C ILE A 167 17.44 58.92 -20.46
N PHE A 168 17.44 58.59 -19.16
CA PHE A 168 16.49 57.67 -18.56
C PHE A 168 15.20 58.36 -18.14
N ILE A 169 14.11 57.62 -18.22
CA ILE A 169 12.83 58.02 -17.62
C ILE A 169 12.63 57.16 -16.38
N HIS A 170 13.02 57.69 -15.22
CA HIS A 170 12.97 56.97 -13.95
C HIS A 170 11.54 56.81 -13.44
N ALA A 171 11.27 55.65 -12.83
CA ALA A 171 10.14 55.50 -11.92
C ALA A 171 10.22 56.54 -10.80
N THR A 172 9.07 56.96 -10.29
CA THR A 172 9.04 57.92 -9.17
C THR A 172 9.47 57.23 -7.87
N GLU A 173 10.18 57.95 -6.99
CA GLU A 173 10.54 57.41 -5.67
C GLU A 173 9.31 56.97 -4.88
N GLU A 174 8.19 57.70 -4.98
CA GLU A 174 6.92 57.34 -4.36
C GLU A 174 6.37 56.00 -4.91
N SER A 175 6.41 55.79 -6.23
CA SER A 175 5.96 54.53 -6.82
C SER A 175 6.82 53.34 -6.42
N ILE A 176 8.13 53.55 -6.20
CA ILE A 176 9.04 52.50 -5.76
C ILE A 176 8.82 52.21 -4.26
N ALA A 177 8.75 53.25 -3.42
CA ALA A 177 8.54 53.12 -1.98
C ALA A 177 7.15 52.57 -1.60
N ALA A 178 6.15 52.69 -2.48
CA ALA A 178 4.83 52.13 -2.29
C ALA A 178 4.74 50.63 -2.60
N LEU A 179 5.77 50.03 -3.21
CA LEU A 179 5.78 48.60 -3.49
C LEU A 179 6.05 47.83 -2.20
N PRO A 180 5.20 46.85 -1.85
CA PRO A 180 5.52 45.96 -0.73
C PRO A 180 6.77 45.15 -1.07
N ASP A 181 7.54 44.72 -0.08
CA ASP A 181 8.58 43.70 -0.30
C ASP A 181 7.93 42.40 -0.79
N ALA A 182 8.52 41.74 -1.79
CA ALA A 182 8.16 40.37 -2.10
C ALA A 182 8.90 39.43 -1.15
N VAL A 183 8.19 38.95 -0.12
CA VAL A 183 8.73 38.04 0.89
C VAL A 183 8.56 36.60 0.43
N VAL A 184 9.63 35.82 0.51
CA VAL A 184 9.63 34.40 0.18
C VAL A 184 8.84 33.60 1.21
N VAL A 185 7.76 32.96 0.76
CA VAL A 185 6.86 32.16 1.60
C VAL A 185 7.33 30.70 1.66
N ASP A 186 7.14 30.08 2.83
CA ASP A 186 7.39 28.65 2.99
C ASP A 186 6.19 27.84 2.48
N VAL A 187 6.43 26.96 1.51
CA VAL A 187 5.41 26.04 0.98
C VAL A 187 5.78 24.57 1.20
N ARG A 188 6.85 24.29 1.94
CA ARG A 188 7.25 22.90 2.21
C ARG A 188 6.36 22.28 3.26
N PRO A 189 5.97 21.01 3.12
CA PRO A 189 5.38 20.28 4.22
C PRO A 189 6.43 20.12 5.35
N PRO A 190 5.99 19.95 6.60
CA PRO A 190 6.92 19.63 7.68
C PRO A 190 7.57 18.26 7.42
N THR A 191 8.89 18.22 7.40
CA THR A 191 9.66 16.99 7.17
C THR A 191 10.16 16.46 8.50
N GLY A 192 9.85 15.20 8.85
CA GLY A 192 10.25 14.64 10.15
C GLY A 192 9.27 13.67 10.78
N LEU A 193 8.14 13.38 10.13
CA LEU A 193 7.21 12.38 10.59
C LEU A 193 7.85 10.98 10.45
N GLN A 194 7.80 10.22 11.54
CA GLN A 194 8.23 8.83 11.60
C GLN A 194 7.18 8.02 12.34
N VAL A 195 6.94 6.79 11.91
CA VAL A 195 6.18 5.76 12.64
C VAL A 195 7.18 4.80 13.29
N ALA A 196 6.82 4.21 14.43
CA ALA A 196 7.63 3.19 15.09
C ALA A 196 8.02 2.04 14.12
N GLU A 197 9.30 1.66 14.11
CA GLU A 197 9.87 0.71 13.13
C GLU A 197 9.27 -0.70 13.20
N ASP A 198 8.78 -1.12 14.37
CA ASP A 198 8.19 -2.44 14.62
C ASP A 198 6.66 -2.45 14.50
N GLN A 199 6.05 -1.35 14.07
CA GLN A 199 4.61 -1.25 13.90
C GLN A 199 4.13 -2.11 12.72
N VAL A 200 3.33 -3.12 13.04
CA VAL A 200 2.55 -3.88 12.04
C VAL A 200 1.14 -3.30 11.98
N PHE A 201 0.62 -3.14 10.76
CA PHE A 201 -0.72 -2.65 10.51
C PHE A 201 -1.64 -3.80 10.13
N ASN A 202 -2.71 -3.99 10.91
CA ASN A 202 -3.72 -5.02 10.74
C ASN A 202 -5.04 -4.66 11.44
N GLU A 203 -6.00 -5.57 11.47
CA GLU A 203 -7.34 -5.40 12.05
C GLU A 203 -7.33 -5.07 13.56
N ARG A 204 -6.24 -5.39 14.28
CA ARG A 204 -6.07 -5.10 15.71
C ARG A 204 -5.40 -3.76 15.98
N THR A 205 -4.83 -3.12 14.97
CA THR A 205 -4.20 -1.82 15.13
C THR A 205 -5.26 -0.81 15.58
N THR A 206 -5.06 -0.25 16.77
CA THR A 206 -5.97 0.73 17.38
C THR A 206 -5.26 2.03 17.72
N THR A 207 -3.95 1.96 17.97
CA THR A 207 -3.10 3.11 18.23
C THR A 207 -1.86 2.98 17.38
N VAL A 208 -1.44 4.07 16.78
CA VAL A 208 -0.18 4.19 16.03
C VAL A 208 0.67 5.23 16.73
N SER A 209 1.96 4.96 16.89
CA SER A 209 2.88 5.87 17.55
C SER A 209 4.11 6.14 16.70
N GLY A 210 4.77 7.24 17.02
CA GLY A 210 5.92 7.67 16.27
C GLY A 210 6.59 8.90 16.85
N ILE A 211 7.47 9.50 16.05
CA ILE A 211 8.20 10.71 16.38
C ILE A 211 7.91 11.74 15.29
N MET A 212 7.76 13.00 15.68
CA MET A 212 7.70 14.14 14.78
C MET A 212 8.91 15.02 15.05
N ASP A 213 9.81 15.15 14.08
CA ASP A 213 10.83 16.20 14.09
C ASP A 213 10.25 17.48 13.50
N PHE A 214 10.29 18.56 14.27
CA PHE A 214 9.78 19.88 13.87
C PHE A 214 10.78 20.67 13.02
N HIS A 215 12.01 20.18 12.87
CA HIS A 215 13.07 20.87 12.16
C HIS A 215 13.51 20.11 10.91
N SER A 216 13.24 20.70 9.75
CA SER A 216 13.88 20.28 8.51
C SER A 216 15.29 20.86 8.42
N PRO A 217 16.33 20.11 8.00
CA PRO A 217 17.66 20.66 7.72
C PRO A 217 17.63 21.82 6.70
N GLN A 218 16.59 21.87 5.89
CA GLN A 218 16.40 22.91 4.89
C GLN A 218 15.58 24.10 5.41
N ASP A 219 15.02 24.05 6.62
CA ASP A 219 14.35 25.17 7.31
C ASP A 219 15.36 25.94 8.17
N ASP A 220 15.30 27.28 8.19
CA ASP A 220 16.15 28.07 9.08
C ASP A 220 15.59 28.12 10.54
N GLN A 221 14.30 27.83 10.73
CA GLN A 221 13.62 27.75 12.03
C GLN A 221 12.75 26.48 12.10
N PRO A 222 12.61 25.85 13.28
CA PRO A 222 11.66 24.76 13.45
C PRO A 222 10.21 25.26 13.26
N LYS A 223 9.34 24.37 12.79
CA LYS A 223 7.89 24.64 12.74
C LYS A 223 7.36 24.79 14.17
N GLU A 224 6.41 25.68 14.41
CA GLU A 224 5.85 25.88 15.75
C GLU A 224 4.79 24.83 16.10
N ARG A 225 4.03 24.39 15.10
CA ARG A 225 2.86 23.53 15.27
C ARG A 225 2.61 22.68 14.03
N VAL A 226 2.23 21.42 14.24
CA VAL A 226 1.98 20.44 13.18
C VAL A 226 0.72 19.63 13.47
N ALA A 227 -0.07 19.38 12.44
CA ALA A 227 -1.20 18.45 12.44
C ALA A 227 -0.80 17.15 11.74
N ILE A 228 -1.12 16.01 12.35
CA ILE A 228 -0.93 14.68 11.74
C ILE A 228 -2.29 14.11 11.38
N TYR A 229 -2.39 13.62 10.15
CA TYR A 229 -3.56 12.99 9.58
C TYR A 229 -3.24 11.56 9.15
N ALA A 230 -4.31 10.78 8.96
CA ALA A 230 -4.23 9.47 8.34
C ALA A 230 -5.27 9.31 7.22
N SER A 231 -4.90 8.59 6.17
CA SER A 231 -5.76 8.25 5.03
C SER A 231 -5.62 6.78 4.65
N THR A 232 -6.65 6.24 4.02
CA THR A 232 -6.64 4.92 3.37
C THR A 232 -7.09 5.07 1.93
N ALA A 233 -7.25 3.95 1.20
CA ALA A 233 -7.85 3.96 -0.14
C ALA A 233 -9.27 4.55 -0.19
N GLN A 234 -9.97 4.58 0.95
CA GLN A 234 -11.29 5.19 1.08
C GLN A 234 -11.22 6.70 1.37
N GLY A 235 -10.01 7.27 1.44
CA GLY A 235 -9.75 8.67 1.76
C GLY A 235 -9.39 8.89 3.23
N LEU A 236 -9.59 10.12 3.71
CA LEU A 236 -9.26 10.52 5.07
C LEU A 236 -9.98 9.68 6.14
N ILE A 237 -9.25 9.28 7.16
CA ILE A 237 -9.83 8.71 8.38
C ILE A 237 -10.66 9.77 9.08
N ARG A 238 -11.89 9.42 9.44
CA ARG A 238 -12.88 10.31 10.06
C ARG A 238 -13.23 9.86 11.47
N ASP A 239 -13.58 10.82 12.31
CA ASP A 239 -14.08 10.59 13.65
C ASP A 239 -15.56 10.16 13.65
N ALA A 240 -16.14 9.96 14.83
CA ALA A 240 -17.55 9.56 14.97
C ALA A 240 -18.56 10.63 14.48
N SER A 241 -18.13 11.88 14.33
CA SER A 241 -18.93 13.00 13.81
C SER A 241 -18.91 13.06 12.28
N GLY A 242 -17.98 12.34 11.65
CA GLY A 242 -17.74 12.36 10.20
C GLY A 242 -16.69 13.41 9.78
N ASP A 243 -16.05 14.10 10.71
CA ASP A 243 -14.99 15.06 10.44
C ASP A 243 -13.64 14.33 10.36
N PRO A 244 -12.67 14.79 9.55
CA PRO A 244 -11.36 14.14 9.48
C PRO A 244 -10.66 14.15 10.84
N TYR A 245 -10.18 12.97 11.24
CA TYR A 245 -9.55 12.79 12.53
C TYR A 245 -8.10 13.29 12.47
N VAL A 246 -7.76 14.18 13.39
CA VAL A 246 -6.49 14.90 13.42
C VAL A 246 -5.94 14.95 14.83
N ILE A 247 -4.63 14.79 14.95
CA ILE A 247 -3.89 15.14 16.17
C ILE A 247 -3.03 16.35 15.88
N THR A 248 -2.85 17.21 16.88
CA THR A 248 -2.00 18.40 16.77
C THR A 248 -0.89 18.35 17.80
N LEU A 249 0.30 18.73 17.39
CA LEU A 249 1.52 18.74 18.18
C LEU A 249 2.12 20.15 18.14
N ASP A 250 2.65 20.60 19.27
CA ASP A 250 3.33 21.89 19.40
C ASP A 250 4.83 21.67 19.71
N ALA A 251 5.70 22.52 19.15
CA ALA A 251 7.15 22.39 19.24
C ALA A 251 7.75 22.60 20.65
N GLU A 252 6.97 23.14 21.59
CA GLU A 252 7.41 23.38 22.98
C GLU A 252 7.87 22.10 23.72
N GLN A 253 7.60 20.91 23.16
CA GLN A 253 8.00 19.62 23.72
C GLN A 253 9.41 19.13 23.27
N GLY A 254 10.16 19.94 22.50
CA GLY A 254 11.50 19.64 22.01
C GLY A 254 11.56 19.47 20.49
N ASN A 255 12.77 19.36 19.92
CA ASN A 255 12.93 19.24 18.46
C ASN A 255 12.28 17.97 17.89
N ALA A 256 12.28 16.89 18.67
CA ALA A 256 11.63 15.63 18.33
C ALA A 256 10.58 15.28 19.38
N VAL A 257 9.32 15.20 18.96
CA VAL A 257 8.17 15.02 19.85
C VAL A 257 7.49 13.68 19.57
N PRO A 258 7.28 12.82 20.57
CA PRO A 258 6.54 11.59 20.39
C PRO A 258 5.06 11.88 20.15
N TRP A 259 4.42 11.13 19.27
CA TRP A 259 3.00 11.27 18.97
C TRP A 259 2.28 9.94 19.04
N GLN A 260 0.97 10.01 19.27
CA GLN A 260 0.06 8.86 19.26
C GLN A 260 -1.22 9.24 18.51
N TYR A 261 -1.59 8.41 17.55
CA TYR A 261 -2.79 8.53 16.74
C TYR A 261 -3.72 7.37 17.07
N GLN A 262 -4.85 7.67 17.71
CA GLN A 262 -5.85 6.66 18.06
C GLN A 262 -6.79 6.46 16.87
N LEU A 263 -6.73 5.30 16.22
CA LEU A 263 -7.60 5.01 15.09
C LEU A 263 -9.08 5.02 15.55
N PRO A 264 -9.95 5.85 14.93
CA PRO A 264 -11.37 5.93 15.31
C PRO A 264 -12.17 4.65 14.99
N ARG A 265 -11.65 3.82 14.08
CA ARG A 265 -12.18 2.52 13.71
C ARG A 265 -11.04 1.52 13.49
N ARG A 266 -11.37 0.24 13.49
CA ARG A 266 -10.44 -0.81 13.05
C ARG A 266 -10.21 -0.69 11.54
N LEU A 267 -9.02 -1.09 11.12
CA LEU A 267 -8.67 -1.20 9.70
C LEU A 267 -9.32 -2.46 9.11
N ASP A 268 -9.78 -2.38 7.87
CA ASP A 268 -10.21 -3.55 7.10
C ASP A 268 -9.19 -3.81 5.98
N PRO A 269 -8.39 -4.88 6.02
CA PRO A 269 -7.39 -5.18 4.99
C PRO A 269 -7.98 -5.37 3.58
N GLU A 270 -9.29 -5.64 3.44
CA GLU A 270 -9.95 -5.74 2.14
C GLU A 270 -10.28 -4.36 1.54
N GLU A 271 -10.56 -3.36 2.38
CA GLU A 271 -10.94 -2.01 1.95
C GLU A 271 -9.81 -0.97 2.10
N ASP A 272 -8.99 -1.13 3.14
CA ASP A 272 -7.89 -0.28 3.58
C ASP A 272 -6.54 -0.97 3.28
N VAL A 273 -6.33 -1.40 2.04
CA VAL A 273 -5.11 -2.15 1.64
C VAL A 273 -3.81 -1.47 2.10
N TYR A 274 -3.82 -0.14 2.18
CA TYR A 274 -2.77 0.67 2.79
C TYR A 274 -3.37 1.73 3.73
N ILE A 275 -2.56 2.14 4.69
CA ILE A 275 -2.77 3.33 5.50
C ILE A 275 -1.58 4.27 5.35
N GLU A 276 -1.88 5.54 5.15
CA GLU A 276 -0.90 6.61 4.98
C GLU A 276 -0.95 7.57 6.16
N PHE A 277 0.22 8.02 6.63
CA PHE A 277 0.36 9.07 7.62
C PHE A 277 1.15 10.22 7.02
N TYR A 278 0.64 11.44 7.23
CA TYR A 278 1.32 12.65 6.83
C TYR A 278 1.11 13.77 7.83
N ALA A 279 2.10 14.65 7.87
CA ALA A 279 2.13 15.82 8.74
C ALA A 279 1.94 17.08 7.90
N LYS A 280 1.25 18.06 8.46
CA LYS A 280 1.08 19.39 7.88
C LYS A 280 1.34 20.46 8.91
N ASP A 281 2.03 21.51 8.50
CA ASP A 281 2.21 22.65 9.36
C ASP A 281 0.95 23.53 9.34
N PHE A 282 0.83 24.36 10.36
CA PHE A 282 -0.15 25.43 10.35
C PHE A 282 0.48 26.55 9.56
N ALA A 283 -0.12 26.92 8.43
CA ALA A 283 0.40 28.01 7.63
C ALA A 283 0.57 29.27 8.51
N ASN A 284 1.73 29.89 8.39
CA ASN A 284 1.93 31.26 8.85
C ASN A 284 0.86 32.15 8.18
N ASP A 285 0.35 33.16 8.91
CA ASP A 285 -0.72 34.12 8.51
C ASP A 285 -0.45 34.94 7.22
N ARG A 286 0.46 34.51 6.34
CA ARG A 286 0.96 35.24 5.18
C ARG A 286 0.35 34.83 3.83
N TYR A 287 -0.54 33.84 3.80
CA TYR A 287 -1.23 33.45 2.56
C TYR A 287 -2.34 34.42 2.14
N ASP A 288 -2.88 35.21 3.08
CA ASP A 288 -3.91 36.21 2.79
C ASP A 288 -3.40 37.33 1.86
N ASP A 289 -2.08 37.56 1.83
CA ASP A 289 -1.41 38.56 0.97
C ASP A 289 -0.79 37.92 -0.30
N PHE A 290 -1.09 36.66 -0.60
CA PHE A 290 -0.50 35.95 -1.73
C PHE A 290 -1.01 36.49 -3.07
N VAL A 291 -0.09 36.89 -3.95
CA VAL A 291 -0.40 37.35 -5.31
C VAL A 291 -0.12 36.22 -6.30
N GLY A 292 -1.13 35.88 -7.10
CA GLY A 292 -1.08 34.81 -8.10
C GLY A 292 -1.93 33.61 -7.72
N THR A 293 -1.88 32.56 -8.54
CA THR A 293 -2.57 31.30 -8.26
C THR A 293 -1.86 30.58 -7.10
N LEU A 294 -2.61 30.26 -6.05
CA LEU A 294 -2.09 29.44 -4.97
C LEU A 294 -1.67 28.07 -5.53
N PRO A 295 -0.61 27.47 -4.97
CA PRO A 295 -0.20 26.12 -5.33
C PRO A 295 -1.36 25.12 -5.30
N ASP A 296 -1.40 24.15 -6.21
CA ASP A 296 -2.31 23.00 -6.09
C ASP A 296 -2.00 22.14 -4.84
N THR A 297 -0.76 22.23 -4.34
CA THR A 297 -0.33 21.67 -3.05
C THR A 297 -0.78 22.49 -1.85
N THR A 298 -1.31 23.70 -2.06
CA THR A 298 -1.93 24.50 -1.00
C THR A 298 -3.38 24.08 -0.92
N THR A 299 -3.67 23.22 0.05
CA THR A 299 -5.02 22.73 0.29
C THR A 299 -5.64 23.46 1.46
N THR A 300 -6.94 23.72 1.38
CA THR A 300 -7.72 23.97 2.59
C THR A 300 -7.87 22.64 3.32
N GLU A 301 -7.25 22.55 4.48
CA GLU A 301 -7.28 21.37 5.30
C GLU A 301 -8.68 21.07 5.82
N PRO A 302 -8.94 19.83 6.27
CA PRO A 302 -10.16 19.46 6.97
C PRO A 302 -10.58 20.38 8.11
N ASN A 303 -9.62 21.01 8.77
CA ASN A 303 -9.84 21.96 9.86
C ASN A 303 -10.14 23.40 9.36
N GLY A 304 -10.22 23.60 8.04
CA GLY A 304 -10.51 24.88 7.40
C GLY A 304 -9.31 25.81 7.23
N GLN A 305 -8.10 25.39 7.63
CA GLN A 305 -6.89 26.22 7.51
C GLN A 305 -6.14 25.91 6.22
N LEU A 306 -5.45 26.91 5.68
CA LEU A 306 -4.52 26.68 4.57
C LEU A 306 -3.27 26.00 5.10
N GLY A 307 -2.72 25.05 4.32
CA GLY A 307 -1.48 24.36 4.65
C GLY A 307 -0.80 23.85 3.37
N SER A 308 0.50 23.59 3.47
CA SER A 308 1.24 22.88 2.44
C SER A 308 0.97 21.38 2.58
N SER A 309 0.36 20.77 1.57
CA SER A 309 0.10 19.34 1.57
C SER A 309 1.39 18.55 1.33
N ASN A 310 1.58 17.49 2.09
CA ASN A 310 2.36 16.34 1.65
C ASN A 310 1.39 15.41 0.88
N PRO A 311 1.47 15.29 -0.45
CA PRO A 311 0.49 14.53 -1.23
C PRO A 311 0.59 13.00 -0.99
N SER A 312 -0.50 12.27 -1.25
CA SER A 312 -0.72 10.85 -0.91
C SER A 312 -0.08 9.84 -1.87
N ALA A 313 0.60 8.81 -1.37
CA ALA A 313 1.35 7.81 -2.15
C ALA A 313 0.51 6.89 -3.07
N SER A 314 -0.82 6.90 -2.93
CA SER A 314 -1.69 5.92 -3.59
C SER A 314 -2.02 6.16 -5.05
N ASP A 315 -1.96 7.41 -5.51
CA ASP A 315 -2.02 7.76 -6.94
C ASP A 315 -0.79 8.64 -7.31
N TYR A 316 0.39 8.26 -6.83
CA TYR A 316 1.60 9.10 -6.72
C TYR A 316 2.67 8.90 -7.80
N GLU A 317 2.35 8.26 -8.92
CA GLU A 317 3.21 8.39 -10.11
C GLU A 317 3.13 9.82 -10.70
N ASP A 318 2.20 10.67 -10.23
CA ASP A 318 1.93 12.03 -10.76
C ASP A 318 2.51 13.19 -9.93
N TYR A 319 2.95 12.99 -8.68
CA TYR A 319 3.47 14.12 -7.89
C TYR A 319 4.91 14.47 -8.28
N LEU A 320 4.99 15.43 -9.18
CA LEU A 320 6.25 15.93 -9.68
C LEU A 320 6.86 17.00 -8.77
N GLY A 321 6.40 17.32 -7.56
CA GLY A 321 6.98 18.44 -6.78
C GLY A 321 6.43 19.82 -7.21
N TYR A 322 6.92 20.89 -6.58
CA TYR A 322 6.34 22.23 -6.75
C TYR A 322 7.20 23.13 -7.63
N ARG A 323 6.62 23.77 -8.65
CA ARG A 323 7.29 24.77 -9.51
C ARG A 323 8.68 24.32 -9.98
N ASP A 324 9.74 24.97 -9.52
CA ASP A 324 11.14 24.65 -9.88
C ASP A 324 11.68 23.44 -9.09
N ALA A 325 11.02 23.04 -8.01
CA ALA A 325 11.35 21.89 -7.14
C ALA A 325 10.73 20.59 -7.62
N ILE A 326 10.60 20.43 -8.94
CA ILE A 326 10.00 19.24 -9.50
C ILE A 326 10.91 18.01 -9.30
N GLY A 327 10.43 16.98 -8.60
CA GLY A 327 11.16 15.76 -8.26
C GLY A 327 12.21 15.92 -7.17
N ASP A 328 12.19 17.04 -6.44
CA ASP A 328 13.13 17.38 -5.37
C ASP A 328 12.75 16.71 -4.02
N ASP A 329 13.75 16.36 -3.22
CA ASP A 329 13.56 15.62 -1.96
C ASP A 329 12.98 16.46 -0.82
N ARG A 330 12.88 17.78 -1.01
CA ARG A 330 12.27 18.72 -0.05
C ARG A 330 10.75 18.57 0.11
N PHE A 331 10.12 17.79 -0.77
CA PHE A 331 8.69 17.44 -0.70
C PHE A 331 8.53 15.91 -0.60
N PRO A 332 8.96 15.31 0.53
CA PRO A 332 8.88 13.85 0.69
C PRO A 332 7.41 13.41 0.73
N PRO A 333 7.05 12.24 0.18
CA PRO A 333 5.68 11.69 0.22
C PRO A 333 5.17 11.36 1.62
N ALA A 334 3.87 11.07 1.72
CA ALA A 334 3.27 10.46 2.90
C ALA A 334 3.92 9.10 3.23
N LEU A 335 3.98 8.75 4.52
CA LEU A 335 4.43 7.43 4.96
C LEU A 335 3.32 6.42 4.72
N SER A 336 3.53 5.45 3.82
CA SER A 336 2.54 4.43 3.48
C SER A 336 2.91 3.07 4.05
N PHE A 337 1.91 2.38 4.61
CA PHE A 337 2.06 1.06 5.22
C PHE A 337 0.97 0.11 4.73
N GLU A 338 1.36 -1.10 4.36
CA GLU A 338 0.42 -2.16 3.98
C GLU A 338 -0.37 -2.65 5.20
N VAL A 339 -1.68 -2.78 5.06
CA VAL A 339 -2.53 -3.37 6.08
C VAL A 339 -2.68 -4.86 5.80
N THR A 340 -2.07 -5.66 6.66
CA THR A 340 -2.09 -7.12 6.53
C THR A 340 -3.30 -7.71 7.25
N SER A 341 -3.88 -8.77 6.70
CA SER A 341 -4.98 -9.46 7.36
C SER A 341 -4.48 -10.55 8.31
N ILE A 342 -4.99 -10.58 9.54
CA ILE A 342 -4.78 -11.68 10.50
C ILE A 342 -5.89 -12.73 10.49
N ARG A 343 -6.98 -12.53 9.73
CA ARG A 343 -8.11 -13.49 9.67
C ARG A 343 -7.63 -14.86 9.15
N PRO A 344 -7.84 -15.97 9.89
CA PRO A 344 -7.51 -17.29 9.40
C PRO A 344 -8.39 -17.68 8.21
N SER A 345 -7.85 -18.51 7.33
CA SER A 345 -8.61 -19.13 6.24
C SER A 345 -9.50 -20.25 6.77
N ASP A 346 -10.52 -20.64 5.99
CA ASP A 346 -11.33 -21.82 6.31
C ASP A 346 -10.42 -23.06 6.47
N PRO A 347 -10.61 -23.89 7.51
CA PRO A 347 -9.87 -25.12 7.67
C PRO A 347 -10.33 -26.16 6.64
N SER A 348 -9.52 -27.19 6.39
CA SER A 348 -9.92 -28.34 5.58
C SER A 348 -10.07 -29.60 6.43
N ILE A 349 -11.00 -30.47 6.02
CA ILE A 349 -11.13 -31.82 6.53
C ILE A 349 -10.96 -32.78 5.36
N THR A 350 -10.35 -33.93 5.60
CA THR A 350 -10.18 -34.99 4.61
C THR A 350 -10.47 -36.33 5.25
N LEU A 351 -11.41 -37.06 4.67
CA LEU A 351 -11.83 -38.39 5.08
C LEU A 351 -11.25 -39.44 4.15
N ARG A 352 -10.52 -40.42 4.71
CA ARG A 352 -9.89 -41.47 3.90
C ARG A 352 -10.05 -42.83 4.55
N VAL A 353 -10.09 -43.84 3.70
CA VAL A 353 -9.85 -45.23 4.10
C VAL A 353 -8.50 -45.69 3.56
N PRO A 354 -7.78 -46.56 4.28
CA PRO A 354 -6.54 -47.15 3.81
C PRO A 354 -6.68 -47.76 2.41
N GLN A 355 -5.60 -47.77 1.62
CA GLN A 355 -5.61 -48.44 0.32
C GLN A 355 -5.81 -49.96 0.43
N SER A 356 -5.46 -50.55 1.58
CA SER A 356 -5.67 -51.96 1.90
C SER A 356 -7.13 -52.34 2.18
N PHE A 357 -8.04 -51.37 2.26
CA PHE A 357 -9.47 -51.66 2.38
C PHE A 357 -10.03 -52.20 1.06
N ASP A 358 -11.06 -53.05 1.13
CA ASP A 358 -11.68 -53.66 -0.04
C ASP A 358 -12.17 -52.57 -1.01
N ARG A 359 -12.00 -52.80 -2.32
CA ARG A 359 -12.40 -51.85 -3.39
C ARG A 359 -13.10 -52.55 -4.55
N ASP A 360 -13.94 -51.80 -5.28
CA ASP A 360 -14.53 -52.22 -6.55
C ASP A 360 -13.53 -52.10 -7.72
N GLU A 361 -13.98 -52.43 -8.94
CA GLU A 361 -13.15 -52.40 -10.15
C GLU A 361 -12.72 -50.97 -10.52
N GLU A 362 -13.49 -49.97 -10.11
CA GLU A 362 -13.22 -48.54 -10.26
C GLU A 362 -12.33 -47.98 -9.14
N GLY A 363 -11.98 -48.78 -8.14
CA GLY A 363 -11.10 -48.41 -7.02
C GLY A 363 -11.82 -47.71 -5.86
N ASN A 364 -13.14 -47.65 -5.83
CA ASN A 364 -13.92 -47.10 -4.72
C ASN A 364 -13.97 -48.08 -3.56
N PRO A 365 -13.94 -47.61 -2.30
CA PRO A 365 -14.00 -48.49 -1.15
C PRO A 365 -15.36 -49.18 -1.02
N ILE A 366 -15.35 -50.49 -0.77
CA ILE A 366 -16.57 -51.30 -0.62
C ILE A 366 -16.74 -51.81 0.82
N ILE A 367 -17.97 -51.72 1.32
CA ILE A 367 -18.37 -52.34 2.59
C ILE A 367 -19.06 -53.68 2.33
N THR A 368 -18.71 -54.68 3.15
CA THR A 368 -19.37 -55.98 3.21
C THR A 368 -19.75 -56.31 4.65
N VAL A 369 -20.76 -57.17 4.84
CA VAL A 369 -21.24 -57.54 6.18
C VAL A 369 -20.09 -58.07 7.02
N GLY A 370 -19.91 -57.56 8.24
CA GLY A 370 -18.84 -57.98 9.14
C GLY A 370 -17.47 -57.35 8.91
N ASN A 371 -17.24 -56.62 7.80
CA ASN A 371 -15.98 -55.91 7.58
C ASN A 371 -15.74 -54.84 8.65
N GLN A 372 -14.47 -54.69 9.02
CA GLN A 372 -13.97 -53.63 9.90
C GLN A 372 -13.35 -52.52 9.06
N LEU A 373 -13.90 -51.32 9.20
CA LEU A 373 -13.47 -50.07 8.57
C LEU A 373 -12.48 -49.34 9.48
N ILE A 374 -11.39 -48.83 8.93
CA ILE A 374 -10.57 -47.79 9.58
C ILE A 374 -10.76 -46.51 8.79
N LEU A 375 -11.42 -45.53 9.39
CA LEU A 375 -11.62 -44.19 8.87
C LEU A 375 -10.52 -43.27 9.40
N ARG A 376 -9.67 -42.77 8.52
CA ARG A 376 -8.68 -41.74 8.82
C ARG A 376 -9.30 -40.37 8.58
N THR A 377 -9.34 -39.55 9.62
CA THR A 377 -9.78 -38.16 9.54
C THR A 377 -8.56 -37.27 9.70
N ILE A 378 -8.36 -36.37 8.74
CA ILE A 378 -7.29 -35.38 8.74
C ILE A 378 -7.94 -34.00 8.76
N VAL A 379 -7.49 -33.12 9.64
CA VAL A 379 -7.88 -31.71 9.69
C VAL A 379 -6.64 -30.86 9.54
N GLU A 380 -6.68 -29.91 8.61
CA GLU A 380 -5.52 -29.09 8.24
C GLU A 380 -5.89 -27.60 8.25
N SER A 381 -4.98 -26.76 8.72
CA SER A 381 -5.02 -25.32 8.44
C SER A 381 -4.62 -25.09 6.98
N ASN A 382 -5.35 -24.23 6.28
CA ASN A 382 -5.01 -23.81 4.92
C ASN A 382 -4.01 -22.63 4.90
N ASP A 383 -3.63 -22.11 6.06
CA ASP A 383 -2.67 -21.02 6.21
C ASP A 383 -1.24 -21.55 6.40
N ALA A 384 -0.25 -20.81 5.91
CA ALA A 384 1.15 -21.15 6.13
C ALA A 384 1.58 -20.84 7.58
N ARG A 385 2.50 -21.62 8.16
CA ARG A 385 2.98 -21.46 9.54
C ARG A 385 3.52 -20.06 9.87
N ASN A 386 4.06 -19.33 8.88
CA ASN A 386 4.62 -17.99 9.07
C ASN A 386 3.73 -16.89 8.45
N SER A 387 2.43 -17.17 8.25
CA SER A 387 1.51 -16.23 7.60
C SER A 387 1.10 -15.04 8.47
N GLY A 388 1.34 -15.09 9.78
CA GLY A 388 0.87 -14.06 10.73
C GLY A 388 -0.64 -14.10 10.98
N LYS A 389 -1.35 -15.13 10.48
CA LYS A 389 -2.76 -15.37 10.75
C LYS A 389 -2.98 -15.87 12.17
N ASP A 390 -4.16 -15.60 12.71
CA ASP A 390 -4.59 -16.12 14.01
C ASP A 390 -4.94 -17.61 13.96
N ASP A 391 -5.02 -18.22 15.14
CA ASP A 391 -5.49 -19.60 15.30
C ASP A 391 -7.02 -19.69 15.14
N ILE A 392 -7.51 -20.84 14.70
CA ILE A 392 -8.94 -21.15 14.69
C ILE A 392 -9.34 -21.72 16.05
N GLU A 393 -10.13 -20.98 16.81
CA GLU A 393 -10.53 -21.34 18.17
C GLU A 393 -11.76 -22.25 18.22
N ASN A 394 -11.94 -22.97 19.34
CA ASN A 394 -13.12 -23.79 19.61
C ASN A 394 -13.50 -24.76 18.48
N ALA A 395 -12.50 -25.30 17.79
CA ALA A 395 -12.69 -26.16 16.65
C ALA A 395 -13.39 -27.48 17.04
N VAL A 396 -14.46 -27.80 16.30
CA VAL A 396 -15.28 -28.99 16.45
C VAL A 396 -15.37 -29.71 15.12
N VAL A 397 -15.17 -31.03 15.15
CA VAL A 397 -15.37 -31.91 14.00
C VAL A 397 -16.63 -32.74 14.21
N THR A 398 -17.50 -32.74 13.22
CA THR A 398 -18.69 -33.60 13.17
C THR A 398 -18.61 -34.55 11.99
N LEU A 399 -18.92 -35.82 12.22
CA LEU A 399 -19.06 -36.83 11.18
C LEU A 399 -20.50 -37.33 11.18
N ASP A 400 -21.24 -37.06 10.11
CA ASP A 400 -22.61 -37.50 9.89
C ASP A 400 -22.63 -38.75 9.01
N ILE A 401 -23.17 -39.84 9.54
CA ILE A 401 -23.20 -41.14 8.86
C ILE A 401 -24.61 -41.40 8.33
N SER A 402 -24.74 -41.77 7.05
CA SER A 402 -26.03 -42.13 6.46
C SER A 402 -25.93 -43.17 5.35
N PRO A 403 -26.75 -44.24 5.37
CA PRO A 403 -27.59 -44.68 6.48
C PRO A 403 -26.74 -45.27 7.63
N ASN A 404 -27.32 -45.36 8.84
CA ASN A 404 -26.65 -45.93 10.00
C ASN A 404 -26.47 -47.46 9.87
N LEU A 405 -25.42 -47.87 9.17
CA LEU A 405 -25.00 -49.25 9.01
C LEU A 405 -23.63 -49.52 9.66
N LEU A 406 -23.03 -48.51 10.28
CA LEU A 406 -21.68 -48.57 10.85
C LEU A 406 -21.74 -48.44 12.36
N THR A 407 -21.29 -49.48 13.06
CA THR A 407 -21.07 -49.44 14.50
C THR A 407 -19.64 -49.01 14.78
N PHE A 408 -19.44 -47.76 15.21
CA PHE A 408 -18.12 -47.26 15.59
C PHE A 408 -17.68 -47.86 16.93
N LEU A 409 -16.45 -48.35 16.96
CA LEU A 409 -15.81 -48.97 18.12
C LEU A 409 -14.97 -47.93 18.85
N ASN A 410 -15.13 -47.85 20.17
CA ASN A 410 -14.29 -47.05 21.06
C ASN A 410 -14.18 -45.56 20.68
N VAL A 411 -15.30 -44.90 20.32
CA VAL A 411 -15.31 -43.45 20.03
C VAL A 411 -14.73 -42.65 21.21
N ASP A 412 -15.06 -43.03 22.44
CA ASP A 412 -14.54 -42.39 23.66
C ASP A 412 -13.01 -42.53 23.82
N ALA A 413 -12.39 -43.53 23.18
CA ALA A 413 -10.94 -43.72 23.21
C ALA A 413 -10.19 -42.78 22.26
N LEU A 414 -10.90 -42.00 21.43
CA LEU A 414 -10.28 -40.94 20.61
C LEU A 414 -9.58 -39.88 21.46
N VAL A 415 -9.97 -39.69 22.72
CA VAL A 415 -9.32 -38.75 23.66
C VAL A 415 -7.84 -39.09 23.92
N TYR A 416 -7.41 -40.33 23.61
CA TYR A 416 -6.00 -40.72 23.69
C TYR A 416 -5.21 -40.44 22.40
N GLN A 417 -5.85 -39.91 21.36
CA GLN A 417 -5.21 -39.45 20.12
C GLN A 417 -4.79 -37.98 20.27
N ASP A 418 -3.83 -37.55 19.44
CA ASP A 418 -3.29 -36.20 19.53
C ASP A 418 -4.38 -35.14 19.26
N ASN A 419 -4.41 -34.12 20.13
CA ASN A 419 -5.27 -32.95 20.06
C ASN A 419 -6.80 -33.19 20.14
N VAL A 420 -7.25 -34.30 20.74
CA VAL A 420 -8.69 -34.58 20.97
C VAL A 420 -9.04 -34.39 22.44
N ALA A 421 -9.85 -33.37 22.78
CA ALA A 421 -10.31 -33.14 24.15
C ALA A 421 -11.49 -34.04 24.54
N SER A 422 -12.45 -34.21 23.63
CA SER A 422 -13.58 -35.10 23.86
C SER A 422 -14.15 -35.61 22.54
N ALA A 423 -14.72 -36.81 22.57
CA ALA A 423 -15.45 -37.38 21.46
C ALA A 423 -16.73 -38.03 21.98
N SER A 424 -17.81 -37.94 21.22
CA SER A 424 -19.09 -38.56 21.58
C SER A 424 -19.84 -39.02 20.33
N LEU A 425 -20.64 -40.07 20.49
CA LEU A 425 -21.55 -40.60 19.47
C LEU A 425 -22.99 -40.37 19.93
N SER A 426 -23.78 -39.66 19.12
CA SER A 426 -25.20 -39.41 19.37
C SER A 426 -26.02 -39.74 18.13
N GLY A 427 -26.73 -40.87 18.16
CA GLY A 427 -27.40 -41.41 16.98
C GLY A 427 -26.40 -41.73 15.88
N ASP A 428 -26.52 -41.01 14.76
CA ASP A 428 -25.72 -41.23 13.54
C ASP A 428 -24.62 -40.17 13.37
N ARG A 429 -24.36 -39.37 14.42
CA ARG A 429 -23.39 -38.28 14.43
C ARG A 429 -22.30 -38.51 15.47
N ILE A 430 -21.04 -38.44 15.03
CA ILE A 430 -19.87 -38.33 15.92
C ILE A 430 -19.50 -36.86 16.03
N THR A 431 -19.30 -36.38 17.26
CA THR A 431 -18.81 -35.02 17.54
C THR A 431 -17.50 -35.10 18.31
N ILE A 432 -16.48 -34.41 17.82
CA ILE A 432 -15.11 -34.38 18.35
C ILE A 432 -14.73 -32.94 18.62
N HIS A 433 -14.41 -32.63 19.88
CA HIS A 433 -13.87 -31.34 20.27
C HIS A 433 -12.35 -31.41 20.33
N LEU A 434 -11.67 -30.47 19.68
CA LEU A 434 -10.22 -30.39 19.72
C LEU A 434 -9.75 -29.77 21.04
N GLU A 435 -8.60 -30.21 21.53
CA GLU A 435 -8.03 -29.74 22.80
C GLU A 435 -7.40 -28.36 22.69
N ARG A 436 -6.75 -28.08 21.56
CA ARG A 436 -6.10 -26.81 21.25
C ARG A 436 -6.68 -26.22 19.96
N PRO A 437 -6.61 -24.88 19.80
CA PRO A 437 -6.90 -24.22 18.52
C PRO A 437 -6.11 -24.82 17.36
N ILE A 438 -6.61 -24.66 16.14
CA ILE A 438 -5.88 -25.05 14.92
C ILE A 438 -5.00 -23.87 14.53
N ALA A 439 -3.69 -23.98 14.74
CA ALA A 439 -2.74 -22.92 14.38
C ALA A 439 -2.39 -22.95 12.88
N PRO A 440 -1.90 -21.85 12.30
CA PRO A 440 -1.43 -21.82 10.92
C PRO A 440 -0.41 -22.93 10.62
N GLY A 441 -0.66 -23.72 9.58
CA GLY A 441 0.16 -24.86 9.17
C GLY A 441 0.01 -26.12 10.03
N ASP A 442 -0.97 -26.16 10.95
CA ASP A 442 -1.27 -27.39 11.70
C ASP A 442 -1.91 -28.46 10.82
N ARG A 443 -1.59 -29.71 11.18
CA ARG A 443 -2.15 -30.92 10.60
C ARG A 443 -2.44 -31.92 11.71
N ILE A 444 -3.71 -32.15 11.97
CA ILE A 444 -4.21 -33.00 13.05
C ILE A 444 -4.85 -34.22 12.43
N GLU A 445 -4.61 -35.40 13.01
CA GLU A 445 -5.04 -36.66 12.41
C GLU A 445 -5.39 -37.70 13.47
N TRP A 446 -6.48 -38.41 13.24
CA TRP A 446 -6.88 -39.56 14.04
C TRP A 446 -7.52 -40.66 13.20
N ASN A 447 -7.59 -41.86 13.78
CA ASN A 447 -8.23 -43.01 13.17
C ASN A 447 -9.45 -43.45 14.00
N LEU A 448 -10.58 -43.59 13.33
CA LEU A 448 -11.81 -44.17 13.83
C LEU A 448 -11.95 -45.59 13.28
N THR A 449 -12.46 -46.50 14.09
CA THR A 449 -12.75 -47.85 13.63
C THR A 449 -14.24 -48.12 13.73
N ALA A 450 -14.81 -48.70 12.67
CA ALA A 450 -16.20 -49.09 12.62
C ALA A 450 -16.35 -50.51 12.10
N ARG A 451 -17.48 -51.16 12.42
CA ARG A 451 -17.86 -52.45 11.85
C ARG A 451 -19.22 -52.31 11.17
N VAL A 452 -19.39 -52.99 10.04
CA VAL A 452 -20.69 -53.07 9.36
C VAL A 452 -21.66 -53.94 10.18
N ASP A 453 -22.78 -53.37 10.61
CA ASP A 453 -23.78 -54.07 11.42
C ASP A 453 -24.52 -55.15 10.59
N GLU A 454 -24.40 -56.41 11.02
CA GLU A 454 -24.99 -57.58 10.38
C GLU A 454 -26.52 -57.58 10.44
N GLN A 455 -27.13 -57.02 11.50
CA GLN A 455 -28.58 -56.94 11.65
C GLN A 455 -29.17 -55.78 10.82
N ALA A 456 -28.48 -54.65 10.75
CA ALA A 456 -28.91 -53.51 9.94
C ALA A 456 -28.81 -53.80 8.43
N ALA A 457 -27.77 -54.53 8.00
CA ALA A 457 -27.61 -54.99 6.63
C ALA A 457 -28.66 -56.02 6.18
N ALA A 458 -29.18 -56.85 7.10
CA ALA A 458 -30.20 -57.86 6.81
C ALA A 458 -31.60 -57.28 6.54
N GLY A 459 -31.91 -56.09 7.08
CA GLY A 459 -33.23 -55.45 6.95
C GLY A 459 -33.40 -54.53 5.74
N ASN A 460 -32.32 -53.85 5.31
CA ASN A 460 -32.37 -52.81 4.27
C ASN A 460 -31.75 -53.21 2.92
N GLY A 461 -31.10 -54.37 2.85
CA GLY A 461 -30.10 -54.63 1.82
C GLY A 461 -28.86 -53.77 2.07
N LEU A 462 -27.71 -54.17 1.52
CA LEU A 462 -26.53 -53.32 1.54
C LEU A 462 -26.81 -52.12 0.62
N THR A 463 -26.96 -50.92 1.20
CA THR A 463 -26.95 -49.63 0.48
C THR A 463 -25.65 -48.86 0.77
N PRO A 464 -25.13 -48.06 -0.17
CA PRO A 464 -23.93 -47.25 0.06
C PRO A 464 -24.04 -46.39 1.32
N VAL A 465 -22.95 -46.29 2.07
CA VAL A 465 -22.86 -45.45 3.28
C VAL A 465 -22.07 -44.21 2.95
N THR A 466 -22.64 -43.04 3.21
CA THR A 466 -21.97 -41.75 3.11
C THR A 466 -21.59 -41.26 4.50
N ILE A 467 -20.34 -40.81 4.65
CA ILE A 467 -19.84 -40.14 5.84
C ILE A 467 -19.53 -38.71 5.42
N ASN A 468 -20.29 -37.75 5.94
CA ASN A 468 -20.05 -36.33 5.73
C ASN A 468 -19.26 -35.79 6.91
N GLY A 469 -18.03 -35.37 6.65
CA GLY A 469 -17.16 -34.73 7.62
C GLY A 469 -17.30 -33.23 7.52
N ARG A 470 -17.42 -32.58 8.67
CA ARG A 470 -17.40 -31.13 8.79
C ARG A 470 -16.48 -30.74 9.93
N VAL A 471 -15.54 -29.85 9.68
CA VAL A 471 -14.79 -29.12 10.71
C VAL A 471 -15.35 -27.71 10.78
N SER A 472 -15.57 -27.19 11.97
CA SER A 472 -15.91 -25.79 12.17
C SER A 472 -15.21 -25.22 13.38
N GLY A 473 -14.85 -23.94 13.33
CA GLY A 473 -14.29 -23.23 14.46
C GLY A 473 -14.57 -21.74 14.36
N ASN A 474 -14.18 -21.00 15.38
CA ASN A 474 -14.43 -19.58 15.47
C ASN A 474 -13.18 -18.82 15.06
N GLN A 475 -13.38 -17.80 14.22
CA GLN A 475 -12.40 -16.74 14.06
C GLN A 475 -12.34 -15.92 15.37
N PRO A 476 -11.13 -15.60 15.87
CA PRO A 476 -10.98 -14.69 17.00
C PRO A 476 -11.60 -13.32 16.71
N GLU A 477 -12.20 -12.73 17.74
CA GLU A 477 -12.79 -11.37 17.76
C GLU A 477 -14.04 -11.10 16.91
N THR A 478 -14.25 -11.82 15.80
CA THR A 478 -15.45 -11.63 14.94
C THR A 478 -16.55 -12.64 15.21
N GLU A 479 -16.25 -13.75 15.92
CA GLU A 479 -17.14 -14.91 16.11
C GLU A 479 -17.64 -15.53 14.79
N ASN A 480 -17.03 -15.18 13.64
CA ASN A 480 -17.33 -15.80 12.37
C ASN A 480 -16.99 -17.30 12.45
N ILE A 481 -17.91 -18.13 11.97
CA ILE A 481 -17.73 -19.57 11.94
C ILE A 481 -17.03 -19.94 10.63
N LEU A 482 -15.79 -20.40 10.76
CA LEU A 482 -15.01 -20.99 9.67
C LEU A 482 -15.41 -22.46 9.49
N VAL A 483 -15.48 -22.94 8.25
CA VAL A 483 -16.04 -24.27 7.95
C VAL A 483 -15.27 -24.96 6.82
N GLY A 484 -14.90 -26.22 7.07
CA GLY A 484 -14.43 -27.15 6.04
C GLY A 484 -15.32 -28.38 5.98
N GLU A 485 -15.61 -28.87 4.77
CA GLU A 485 -16.44 -30.06 4.56
C GLU A 485 -15.78 -31.03 3.59
N ASP A 486 -15.99 -32.33 3.83
CA ASP A 486 -15.62 -33.41 2.93
C ASP A 486 -16.64 -34.55 3.04
N SER A 487 -16.74 -35.39 2.01
CA SER A 487 -17.66 -36.52 2.01
C SER A 487 -16.97 -37.78 1.48
N LEU A 488 -17.17 -38.88 2.19
CA LEU A 488 -16.67 -40.19 1.80
C LEU A 488 -17.86 -41.13 1.59
N THR A 489 -18.00 -41.65 0.37
CA THR A 489 -18.99 -42.68 0.07
C THR A 489 -18.33 -44.06 0.02
N LEU A 490 -18.85 -44.98 0.82
CA LEU A 490 -18.51 -46.39 0.85
C LEU A 490 -19.55 -47.16 0.05
N GLN A 491 -19.14 -47.75 -1.07
CA GLN A 491 -20.02 -48.51 -1.94
C GLN A 491 -20.36 -49.88 -1.35
N THR A 492 -21.43 -50.48 -1.83
CA THR A 492 -21.79 -51.83 -1.41
C THR A 492 -21.33 -52.84 -2.43
N GLY A 493 -20.47 -53.75 -1.98
CA GLY A 493 -19.91 -54.79 -2.82
C GLY A 493 -20.32 -56.17 -2.34
N THR A 494 -20.21 -57.13 -3.25
CA THR A 494 -19.97 -58.51 -2.87
C THR A 494 -18.46 -58.68 -2.99
N ARG A 495 -17.78 -59.14 -1.93
CA ARG A 495 -16.34 -59.39 -2.01
C ARG A 495 -16.11 -60.28 -3.23
N ALA A 496 -15.27 -59.87 -4.19
CA ALA A 496 -14.72 -60.82 -5.15
C ALA A 496 -14.11 -61.94 -4.30
N VAL A 497 -14.45 -63.20 -4.56
CA VAL A 497 -13.86 -64.33 -3.81
C VAL A 497 -12.37 -64.35 -4.14
N THR A 498 -11.62 -63.49 -3.46
CA THR A 498 -10.19 -63.54 -3.33
C THR A 498 -9.97 -64.62 -2.29
N GLY A 499 -9.21 -65.66 -2.66
CA GLY A 499 -8.89 -66.80 -1.79
C GLY A 499 -8.36 -66.37 -0.42
N GLU A 500 -8.06 -67.33 0.46
CA GLU A 500 -7.80 -67.01 1.86
C GLU A 500 -6.77 -65.89 2.04
N LEU A 501 -7.13 -64.94 2.91
CA LEU A 501 -6.41 -63.70 3.08
C LEU A 501 -6.10 -63.50 4.55
N ILE A 502 -4.82 -63.35 4.86
CA ILE A 502 -4.30 -62.92 6.16
C ILE A 502 -3.56 -61.60 5.96
N ASN A 503 -4.01 -60.56 6.65
CA ASN A 503 -3.38 -59.25 6.70
C ASN A 503 -3.07 -58.87 8.17
N LEU A 504 -1.98 -58.16 8.40
CA LEU A 504 -1.54 -57.75 9.74
C LEU A 504 -1.47 -56.22 9.80
N ALA A 505 -2.16 -55.60 10.76
CA ALA A 505 -2.10 -54.15 10.97
C ALA A 505 -2.09 -53.79 12.45
N VAL A 506 -1.60 -52.60 12.77
CA VAL A 506 -1.55 -52.09 14.14
C VAL A 506 -2.84 -51.35 14.45
N HIS A 507 -3.48 -51.68 15.57
CA HIS A 507 -4.67 -51.03 16.08
C HIS A 507 -4.54 -50.84 17.61
N ASN A 508 -4.69 -49.61 18.11
CA ASN A 508 -4.55 -49.26 19.55
C ASN A 508 -3.25 -49.78 20.21
N ASN A 509 -2.10 -49.58 19.57
CA ASN A 509 -0.80 -50.11 20.02
C ASN A 509 -0.74 -51.64 20.16
N GLN A 510 -1.65 -52.38 19.55
CA GLN A 510 -1.64 -53.85 19.51
C GLN A 510 -1.66 -54.33 18.06
N LEU A 511 -0.99 -55.45 17.81
CA LEU A 511 -0.97 -56.05 16.48
C LEU A 511 -2.26 -56.86 16.26
N GLN A 512 -3.01 -56.55 15.22
CA GLN A 512 -4.21 -57.29 14.81
C GLN A 512 -3.95 -58.10 13.55
N ILE A 513 -4.38 -59.37 13.58
CA ILE A 513 -4.43 -60.25 12.41
C ILE A 513 -5.86 -60.23 11.88
N PHE A 514 -6.03 -59.73 10.67
CA PHE A 514 -7.26 -59.82 9.90
C PHE A 514 -7.21 -61.10 9.07
N TYR A 515 -8.24 -61.95 9.18
CA TYR A 515 -8.32 -63.25 8.53
C TYR A 515 -9.68 -63.47 7.87
N SER A 516 -9.73 -64.27 6.81
CA SER A 516 -10.98 -64.67 6.16
C SER A 516 -10.86 -66.06 5.52
N ASN A 517 -11.96 -66.81 5.49
CA ASN A 517 -12.05 -68.18 4.96
C ASN A 517 -11.11 -69.21 5.58
N LEU A 518 -10.51 -68.91 6.73
CA LEU A 518 -9.60 -69.80 7.46
C LEU A 518 -10.26 -70.38 8.70
N SER A 519 -9.96 -71.64 9.00
CA SER A 519 -10.31 -72.30 10.27
C SER A 519 -9.15 -72.32 11.27
N THR A 520 -7.92 -72.17 10.78
CA THR A 520 -6.72 -72.15 11.60
C THR A 520 -5.58 -71.38 10.94
N PHE A 521 -4.73 -70.77 11.74
CA PHE A 521 -3.43 -70.25 11.32
C PHE A 521 -2.43 -70.28 12.48
N ASP A 522 -1.14 -70.38 12.14
CA ASP A 522 -0.03 -70.45 13.07
C ASP A 522 0.77 -69.15 13.04
N VAL A 523 0.96 -68.52 14.19
CA VAL A 523 1.77 -67.32 14.34
C VAL A 523 3.18 -67.72 14.77
N TYR A 524 4.17 -67.09 14.14
CA TYR A 524 5.59 -67.24 14.43
C TYR A 524 6.19 -65.87 14.73
N MET A 525 7.12 -65.84 15.67
CA MET A 525 7.95 -64.67 16.00
C MET A 525 9.41 -65.04 15.78
N ASP A 526 10.11 -64.30 14.90
CA ASP A 526 11.50 -64.58 14.50
C ASP A 526 11.72 -66.02 14.02
N GLY A 527 10.73 -66.55 13.29
CA GLY A 527 10.75 -67.93 12.80
C GLY A 527 10.50 -69.00 13.87
N THR A 528 10.36 -68.63 15.14
CA THR A 528 9.97 -69.53 16.24
C THR A 528 8.46 -69.58 16.37
N PHE A 529 7.90 -70.79 16.48
CA PHE A 529 6.47 -70.98 16.66
C PHE A 529 5.99 -70.31 17.95
N TYR A 530 4.96 -69.46 17.84
CA TYR A 530 4.37 -68.77 18.96
C TYR A 530 3.07 -69.43 19.42
N ARG A 531 2.06 -69.46 18.53
CA ARG A 531 0.72 -69.97 18.87
C ARG A 531 -0.10 -70.27 17.62
N THR A 532 -0.90 -71.34 17.69
CA THR A 532 -1.99 -71.63 16.74
C THR A 532 -3.28 -70.95 17.19
N TYR A 533 -3.96 -70.30 16.25
CA TYR A 533 -5.28 -69.73 16.45
C TYR A 533 -6.33 -70.56 15.72
N ASN A 534 -7.25 -71.14 16.49
CA ASN A 534 -8.45 -71.76 15.94
C ASN A 534 -9.51 -70.68 15.82
N VAL A 535 -9.94 -70.41 14.60
CA VAL A 535 -10.87 -69.32 14.29
C VAL A 535 -12.10 -69.86 13.59
N GLN A 536 -13.22 -69.15 13.70
CA GLN A 536 -14.41 -69.56 12.99
C GLN A 536 -14.21 -69.27 11.50
N GLN A 537 -14.29 -70.32 10.67
CA GLN A 537 -14.24 -70.14 9.23
C GLN A 537 -15.45 -69.35 8.78
N ARG A 538 -15.20 -68.11 8.35
CA ARG A 538 -16.21 -67.20 7.85
C ARG A 538 -15.73 -66.58 6.54
N PRO A 539 -16.63 -66.35 5.57
CA PRO A 539 -16.29 -65.68 4.32
C PRO A 539 -16.00 -64.19 4.48
N VAL A 540 -16.25 -63.64 5.67
CA VAL A 540 -16.03 -62.23 6.01
C VAL A 540 -14.71 -62.08 6.76
N THR A 541 -14.07 -60.92 6.63
CA THR A 541 -12.84 -60.61 7.36
C THR A 541 -13.16 -60.41 8.83
N ASP A 542 -12.63 -61.28 9.67
CA ASP A 542 -12.70 -61.21 11.12
C ASP A 542 -11.27 -60.92 11.65
N SER A 543 -11.13 -60.58 12.93
CA SER A 543 -9.83 -60.20 13.47
C SER A 543 -9.51 -60.91 14.78
N VAL A 544 -8.20 -61.15 14.98
CA VAL A 544 -7.65 -61.58 16.26
C VAL A 544 -6.63 -60.54 16.70
N THR A 545 -6.85 -59.94 17.87
CA THR A 545 -5.85 -59.12 18.52
C THR A 545 -4.78 -60.02 19.13
N LEU A 546 -3.53 -59.79 18.74
CA LEU A 546 -2.39 -60.38 19.42
C LEU A 546 -2.15 -59.56 20.70
N ASP A 547 -2.01 -60.26 21.82
CA ASP A 547 -1.60 -59.67 23.10
C ASP A 547 -0.09 -59.36 23.10
N ILE A 548 0.32 -58.57 22.10
CA ILE A 548 1.69 -58.14 21.86
C ILE A 548 1.63 -56.62 21.62
N PRO A 549 2.10 -55.82 22.59
CA PRO A 549 2.17 -54.37 22.42
C PRO A 549 3.18 -53.99 21.33
N VAL A 550 2.79 -53.08 20.45
CA VAL A 550 3.58 -52.71 19.25
C VAL A 550 4.86 -51.95 19.60
N HIS A 551 4.88 -51.23 20.73
CA HIS A 551 6.07 -50.53 21.20
C HIS A 551 7.23 -51.46 21.61
N ASP A 552 6.95 -52.75 21.83
CA ASP A 552 7.94 -53.75 22.22
C ASP A 552 8.41 -54.64 21.04
N ILE A 553 7.87 -54.46 19.83
CA ILE A 553 8.13 -55.37 18.70
C ILE A 553 9.41 -54.98 17.97
N ARG A 554 10.48 -55.78 18.17
CA ARG A 554 11.68 -55.82 17.30
C ARG A 554 11.74 -57.07 16.41
N ASN A 555 10.66 -57.85 16.40
CA ASN A 555 10.65 -59.23 15.92
C ASN A 555 9.87 -59.35 14.60
N LEU A 556 10.32 -60.22 13.71
CA LEU A 556 9.61 -60.58 12.49
C LEU A 556 8.38 -61.43 12.84
N ILE A 557 7.19 -60.90 12.60
CA ILE A 557 5.94 -61.65 12.80
C ILE A 557 5.51 -62.25 11.46
N SER A 558 5.35 -63.57 11.44
CA SER A 558 4.80 -64.27 10.28
C SER A 558 3.64 -65.16 10.68
N VAL A 559 2.67 -65.27 9.80
CA VAL A 559 1.46 -66.06 9.98
C VAL A 559 1.40 -67.08 8.88
N ARG A 560 1.45 -68.36 9.24
CA ARG A 560 1.33 -69.47 8.31
C ARG A 560 -0.08 -70.02 8.33
N TYR A 561 -0.61 -70.32 7.15
CA TYR A 561 -1.96 -70.84 6.98
C TYR A 561 -2.02 -71.72 5.74
N LYS A 562 -3.09 -72.49 5.58
CA LYS A 562 -3.34 -73.27 4.36
C LYS A 562 -4.31 -72.52 3.47
N ASP A 563 -4.04 -72.52 2.18
CA ASP A 563 -4.96 -71.97 1.18
C ASP A 563 -6.06 -72.96 0.75
N GLU A 564 -6.94 -72.55 -0.17
CA GLU A 564 -8.18 -73.28 -0.52
C GLU A 564 -7.85 -74.62 -1.17
N ASN A 565 -6.61 -74.75 -1.68
CA ASN A 565 -6.04 -75.95 -2.30
C ASN A 565 -5.21 -76.78 -1.30
N GLY A 566 -5.15 -76.37 -0.04
CA GLY A 566 -4.38 -76.99 1.03
C GLY A 566 -2.88 -76.69 1.00
N ALA A 567 -2.44 -75.70 0.21
CA ALA A 567 -1.03 -75.33 0.12
C ALA A 567 -0.65 -74.36 1.25
N ASP A 568 0.56 -74.53 1.80
CA ASP A 568 1.05 -73.66 2.87
C ASP A 568 1.37 -72.25 2.34
N ARG A 569 0.79 -71.23 2.97
CA ARG A 569 1.00 -69.81 2.72
C ARG A 569 1.57 -69.14 3.96
N VAL A 570 2.29 -68.03 3.74
CA VAL A 570 2.86 -67.22 4.81
C VAL A 570 2.58 -65.75 4.53
N SER A 571 1.95 -65.07 5.48
CA SER A 571 1.81 -63.60 5.51
C SER A 571 2.76 -63.02 6.53
N TYR A 572 3.38 -61.88 6.21
CA TYR A 572 4.33 -61.21 7.10
C TYR A 572 3.74 -59.88 7.56
N TRP A 573 3.93 -59.57 8.84
CA TRP A 573 3.78 -58.20 9.28
C TRP A 573 5.08 -57.47 8.98
N ASN A 574 4.96 -56.45 8.13
CA ASN A 574 6.02 -55.54 7.71
C ASN A 574 7.06 -56.14 6.74
N ASN A 575 6.88 -55.86 5.44
CA ASN A 575 7.84 -56.15 4.36
C ASN A 575 8.70 -54.91 4.00
N ILE A 576 8.76 -53.87 4.86
CA ILE A 576 9.46 -52.60 4.57
C ILE A 576 10.70 -52.40 5.45
N TRP A 577 11.02 -53.34 6.35
CA TRP A 577 12.34 -53.36 6.98
C TRP A 577 13.28 -54.16 6.08
N ASP A 578 13.95 -53.46 5.17
CA ASP A 578 15.21 -53.94 4.59
C ASP A 578 16.16 -54.21 5.76
N PHE A 579 16.22 -55.46 6.21
CA PHE A 579 17.37 -55.92 6.97
C PHE A 579 18.53 -56.01 5.98
N ILE A 580 19.35 -54.96 5.99
CA ILE A 580 20.70 -55.01 5.45
C ILE A 580 21.43 -56.14 6.21
N ASP A 581 21.89 -57.15 5.48
CA ASP A 581 22.97 -58.05 5.94
C ASP A 581 24.28 -57.27 6.13
#